data_AF-A0A661A4H1-F1
#
_entry.id   AF-A0A661A4H1-F1
#
_cell.length_a   1.000
_cell.length_b   1.000
_cell.length_c   1.000
_cell.angle_alpha   90.00
_cell.angle_beta   90.00
_cell.angle_gamma   90.00
#
_symmetry.space_group_name_H-M   'P 1'
#
loop_
_entity.id
_entity.type
_entity.pdbx_description
1 polymer ?
#
loop_
_entity_poly.entity_id
_entity_poly.type
_entity_poly.pdbx_seq_one_letter_code
_entity_poly.pdbx_strand_id
1 'polypeptide(L)'
;MNKAFLALCWAVALAAIVSTASAHNGPGKHGHTEPATEAATEAEPQAQSPADVSADRVGSIRPNDYFYQSWGRPDLFSALVSGEFEPGEAADLVDVNNAQLVGVMWGPTDQFALVEDGSGNGYILRVGDRVANGRVLAVQNKSLVASVSLYGITNRVILRLDDGKDER
;
A
#
# COMPACT_ATOMS: atom_id res chain seq x y z
N MET A 1 15.82 -4.51 55.73
CA MET A 1 16.99 -3.88 55.08
C MET A 1 16.82 -4.06 53.58
N ASN A 2 16.69 -3.11 52.66
CA ASN A 2 16.67 -1.64 52.56
C ASN A 2 15.64 -1.31 51.44
N LYS A 3 14.62 -0.45 51.58
CA LYS A 3 14.59 1.01 51.33
C LYS A 3 15.33 1.38 50.01
N ALA A 4 14.83 2.13 49.03
CA ALA A 4 13.78 3.15 48.97
C ALA A 4 13.78 3.77 47.54
N PHE A 5 12.61 4.28 47.09
CA PHE A 5 12.43 5.45 46.20
C PHE A 5 12.92 5.33 44.72
N LEU A 6 12.30 5.92 43.69
CA LEU A 6 11.72 7.25 43.59
C LEU A 6 10.82 7.32 42.32
N ALA A 7 9.60 7.83 42.47
CA ALA A 7 8.70 8.20 41.38
C ALA A 7 9.05 9.60 40.86
N LEU A 8 8.83 9.87 39.57
CA LEU A 8 8.78 11.24 39.06
C LEU A 8 7.71 11.38 37.97
N CYS A 9 6.52 11.82 38.39
CA CYS A 9 5.56 12.54 37.55
C CYS A 9 6.25 13.78 36.95
N TRP A 10 5.82 14.23 35.77
CA TRP A 10 5.66 15.66 35.47
C TRP A 10 4.55 15.84 34.43
N ALA A 11 3.51 16.54 34.84
CA ALA A 11 2.46 17.11 34.01
C ALA A 11 2.63 18.63 34.04
N VAL A 12 2.62 19.30 32.89
CA VAL A 12 2.40 20.75 32.79
C VAL A 12 1.54 21.03 31.56
N ALA A 13 0.42 21.71 31.81
CA ALA A 13 -0.55 22.21 30.84
C ALA A 13 -0.44 23.74 30.69
N LEU A 14 -0.68 24.30 29.49
CA LEU A 14 -1.04 25.71 29.19
C LEU A 14 -1.07 25.86 27.65
N ALA A 15 -1.92 26.62 26.95
CA ALA A 15 -3.14 27.40 27.19
C ALA A 15 -3.76 27.66 25.80
N ALA A 16 -5.09 27.79 25.75
CA ALA A 16 -5.84 28.18 24.55
C ALA A 16 -5.76 29.69 24.30
N ILE A 17 -5.71 30.10 23.02
CA ILE A 17 -5.96 31.48 22.59
C ILE A 17 -7.06 31.46 21.52
N VAL A 18 -8.24 31.92 21.92
CA VAL A 18 -9.34 32.36 21.04
C VAL A 18 -9.11 33.83 20.74
N SER A 19 -9.18 34.25 19.47
CA SER A 19 -9.17 35.65 19.09
C SER A 19 -10.38 35.97 18.21
N THR A 20 -11.06 37.05 18.58
CA THR A 20 -12.36 37.54 18.10
C THR A 20 -12.23 38.61 17.00
N ALA A 21 -13.19 38.58 16.05
CA ALA A 21 -13.90 39.67 15.37
C ALA A 21 -13.17 40.90 14.78
N SER A 22 -13.49 41.25 13.52
CA SER A 22 -14.17 42.53 13.23
C SER A 22 -14.75 42.59 11.81
N ALA A 23 -15.90 43.25 11.68
CA ALA A 23 -16.70 43.45 10.48
C ALA A 23 -16.33 44.75 9.75
N HIS A 24 -16.59 44.84 8.44
CA HIS A 24 -16.79 46.14 7.78
C HIS A 24 -17.81 46.02 6.63
N ASN A 25 -18.99 46.61 6.85
CA ASN A 25 -19.99 46.93 5.84
C ASN A 25 -19.72 48.35 5.32
N GLY A 26 -19.94 48.59 4.02
CA GLY A 26 -20.02 49.94 3.46
C GLY A 26 -20.56 49.98 2.02
N PRO A 27 -21.26 51.06 1.60
CA PRO A 27 -22.50 50.97 0.79
C PRO A 27 -22.54 51.85 -0.49
N GLY A 28 -23.61 51.76 -1.28
CA GLY A 28 -24.03 52.78 -2.27
C GLY A 28 -24.67 52.19 -3.53
N LYS A 29 -26.01 52.25 -3.74
CA LYS A 29 -26.81 53.29 -4.47
C LYS A 29 -26.33 53.50 -5.92
N HIS A 30 -27.12 53.50 -7.01
CA HIS A 30 -28.43 54.09 -7.39
C HIS A 30 -28.96 53.25 -8.61
N GLY A 31 -30.24 52.93 -8.86
CA GLY A 31 -31.42 53.77 -9.05
C GLY A 31 -31.61 54.20 -10.51
N HIS A 32 -32.43 53.51 -11.34
CA HIS A 32 -33.31 54.12 -12.36
C HIS A 32 -34.25 53.13 -13.07
N THR A 33 -35.43 53.67 -13.38
CA THR A 33 -36.67 53.08 -13.89
C THR A 33 -36.68 52.95 -15.41
N GLU A 34 -37.36 51.89 -15.91
CA GLU A 34 -37.84 51.58 -17.28
C GLU A 34 -38.44 52.80 -18.05
N PRO A 35 -38.66 52.78 -19.39
CA PRO A 35 -39.12 51.63 -20.21
C PRO A 35 -38.66 51.59 -21.70
N ALA A 36 -39.24 50.63 -22.45
CA ALA A 36 -39.63 50.69 -23.88
C ALA A 36 -38.88 49.77 -24.88
N THR A 37 -39.63 48.73 -25.30
CA THR A 37 -39.97 48.44 -26.72
C THR A 37 -39.09 47.47 -27.52
N GLU A 38 -39.74 46.35 -27.86
CA GLU A 38 -39.67 45.53 -29.09
C GLU A 38 -38.31 45.16 -29.68
N ALA A 39 -37.98 43.87 -29.62
CA ALA A 39 -38.19 43.00 -30.78
C ALA A 39 -37.89 41.55 -30.34
N ALA A 40 -38.94 40.75 -30.23
CA ALA A 40 -38.80 39.31 -30.23
C ALA A 40 -38.32 38.89 -31.63
N THR A 41 -37.01 38.77 -31.81
CA THR A 41 -36.47 37.87 -32.82
C THR A 41 -36.54 36.48 -32.22
N GLU A 42 -37.60 35.77 -32.61
CA GLU A 42 -37.77 34.34 -32.35
C GLU A 42 -36.61 33.61 -33.04
N ALA A 43 -35.57 33.32 -32.26
CA ALA A 43 -34.43 32.54 -32.72
C ALA A 43 -34.91 31.10 -32.93
N GLU A 44 -34.93 30.66 -34.18
CA GLU A 44 -35.06 29.24 -34.51
C GLU A 44 -34.04 28.44 -33.72
N PRO A 45 -34.39 27.28 -33.14
CA PRO A 45 -33.43 26.43 -32.46
C PRO A 45 -32.47 25.88 -33.51
N GLN A 46 -31.35 26.57 -33.71
CA GLN A 46 -30.30 26.10 -34.59
C GLN A 46 -29.83 24.75 -34.06
N ALA A 47 -29.95 23.73 -34.91
CA ALA A 47 -29.48 22.39 -34.61
C ALA A 47 -27.97 22.47 -34.36
N GLN A 48 -27.58 22.44 -33.08
CA GLN A 48 -26.19 22.49 -32.66
C GLN A 48 -25.47 21.30 -33.30
N SER A 49 -24.46 21.57 -34.12
CA SER A 49 -23.64 20.50 -34.66
C SER A 49 -22.81 19.90 -33.51
N PRO A 50 -22.39 18.63 -33.59
CA PRO A 50 -21.50 18.03 -32.60
C PRO A 50 -20.21 18.85 -32.31
N ALA A 51 -19.78 19.67 -33.27
CA ALA A 51 -18.64 20.58 -33.12
C ALA A 51 -18.96 21.78 -32.20
N ASP A 52 -20.19 22.29 -32.24
CA ASP A 52 -20.62 23.43 -31.41
C ASP A 52 -20.76 23.01 -29.95
N VAL A 53 -21.38 21.84 -29.70
CA VAL A 53 -21.53 21.27 -28.34
C VAL A 53 -20.18 20.89 -27.71
N SER A 54 -19.19 20.54 -28.53
CA SER A 54 -17.83 20.23 -28.06
C SER A 54 -17.00 21.50 -27.83
N ALA A 55 -17.18 22.56 -28.63
CA ALA A 55 -16.56 23.85 -28.40
C ALA A 55 -17.04 24.48 -27.08
N ASP A 56 -18.34 24.43 -26.80
CA ASP A 56 -18.92 24.89 -25.53
C ASP A 56 -18.42 24.08 -24.33
N ARG A 57 -18.27 22.75 -24.51
CA ARG A 57 -17.69 21.88 -23.48
C ARG A 57 -16.22 22.19 -23.21
N VAL A 58 -15.43 22.50 -24.24
CA VAL A 58 -14.03 22.89 -24.07
C VAL A 58 -13.91 24.27 -23.40
N GLY A 59 -14.76 25.23 -23.77
CA GLY A 59 -14.79 26.56 -23.15
C GLY A 59 -15.25 26.57 -21.68
N SER A 60 -16.02 25.56 -21.26
CA SER A 60 -16.45 25.39 -19.87
C SER A 60 -15.41 24.69 -18.98
N ILE A 61 -14.32 24.16 -19.55
CA ILE A 61 -13.19 23.64 -18.78
C ILE A 61 -12.36 24.82 -18.30
N ARG A 62 -12.46 25.13 -17.00
CA ARG A 62 -11.56 26.09 -16.38
C ARG A 62 -10.13 25.54 -16.44
N PRO A 63 -9.14 26.28 -16.96
CA PRO A 63 -7.75 25.88 -16.86
C PRO A 63 -7.40 25.80 -15.37
N ASN A 64 -6.98 24.63 -14.94
CA ASN A 64 -6.48 24.45 -13.58
C ASN A 64 -4.99 24.76 -13.63
N ASP A 65 -4.61 25.94 -13.16
CA ASP A 65 -3.20 26.34 -13.15
C ASP A 65 -2.46 25.57 -12.05
N TYR A 66 -1.62 24.63 -12.48
CA TYR A 66 -0.78 23.85 -11.57
C TYR A 66 0.49 24.65 -11.25
N PHE A 67 0.53 25.23 -10.05
CA PHE A 67 1.74 25.84 -9.52
C PHE A 67 2.57 24.80 -8.77
N TYR A 68 3.73 24.44 -9.33
CA TYR A 68 4.66 23.53 -8.67
C TYR A 68 5.44 24.27 -7.58
N GLN A 69 5.25 23.85 -6.33
CA GLN A 69 6.08 24.30 -5.21
C GLN A 69 7.32 23.40 -5.15
N SER A 70 8.49 23.96 -5.49
CA SER A 70 9.77 23.25 -5.52
C SER A 70 10.45 23.11 -4.15
N TRP A 71 9.88 23.69 -3.10
CA TRP A 71 10.47 23.74 -1.76
C TRP A 71 9.52 23.18 -0.71
N GLY A 72 10.08 22.60 0.36
CA GLY A 72 9.32 22.16 1.53
C GLY A 72 8.49 20.88 1.37
N ARG A 73 8.53 20.22 0.20
CA ARG A 73 7.96 18.88 0.03
C ARG A 73 9.01 17.80 0.35
N PRO A 74 8.67 16.81 1.18
CA PRO A 74 9.50 15.61 1.33
C PRO A 74 9.72 14.94 -0.02
N ASP A 75 10.95 14.49 -0.27
CA ASP A 75 11.27 13.72 -1.47
C ASP A 75 10.51 12.38 -1.42
N LEU A 76 9.69 12.13 -2.43
CA LEU A 76 8.91 10.89 -2.58
C LEU A 76 9.82 9.66 -2.78
N PHE A 77 11.08 9.89 -3.14
CA PHE A 77 12.09 8.84 -3.32
C PHE A 77 13.09 8.79 -2.17
N SER A 78 12.88 9.56 -1.09
CA SER A 78 13.69 9.40 0.11
C SER A 78 13.45 8.00 0.70
N ALA A 79 14.55 7.32 1.05
CA ALA A 79 14.46 6.03 1.71
C ALA A 79 13.78 6.20 3.08
N LEU A 80 12.68 5.48 3.29
CA LEU A 80 11.99 5.44 4.60
C LEU A 80 12.79 4.66 5.65
N VAL A 81 13.76 3.86 5.20
CA VAL A 81 14.69 3.12 6.06
C VAL A 81 15.92 3.98 6.30
N SER A 82 16.03 4.53 7.50
CA SER A 82 17.21 5.25 7.98
C SER A 82 18.02 4.34 8.91
N GLY A 83 19.33 4.20 8.66
CA GLY A 83 20.23 3.41 9.53
C GLY A 83 21.31 2.67 8.75
N GLU A 84 22.25 2.07 9.48
CA GLU A 84 23.21 1.11 8.93
C GLU A 84 22.48 -0.22 8.68
N PHE A 85 22.81 -0.91 7.58
CA PHE A 85 22.24 -2.22 7.29
C PHE A 85 22.69 -3.21 8.37
N GLU A 86 21.80 -3.49 9.32
CA GLU A 86 21.94 -4.68 10.15
C GLU A 86 21.59 -5.87 9.26
N PRO A 87 22.54 -6.78 8.95
CA PRO A 87 22.16 -8.07 8.40
C PRO A 87 21.24 -8.69 9.44
N GLY A 88 19.93 -8.69 9.16
CA GLY A 88 18.96 -9.31 10.03
C GLY A 88 19.42 -10.72 10.38
N GLU A 89 19.11 -11.17 11.60
CA GLU A 89 19.34 -12.55 12.03
C GLU A 89 19.06 -13.47 10.84
N ALA A 90 20.05 -14.29 10.50
CA ALA A 90 20.05 -15.13 9.31
C ALA A 90 18.64 -15.65 9.06
N ALA A 91 18.05 -15.25 7.92
CA ALA A 91 16.64 -15.45 7.62
C ALA A 91 16.17 -16.82 8.15
N ASP A 92 15.17 -16.79 9.03
CA ASP A 92 14.72 -17.97 9.76
C ASP A 92 14.50 -19.12 8.77
N LEU A 93 15.26 -20.19 8.94
CA LEU A 93 15.29 -21.28 7.99
C LEU A 93 14.07 -22.14 8.23
N VAL A 94 13.27 -22.36 7.19
CA VAL A 94 12.09 -23.22 7.25
C VAL A 94 12.45 -24.61 7.76
N ASP A 95 11.81 -25.04 8.85
CA ASP A 95 11.86 -26.44 9.28
C ASP A 95 10.85 -27.28 8.49
N VAL A 96 11.35 -28.00 7.49
CA VAL A 96 10.54 -28.84 6.59
C VAL A 96 9.79 -29.94 7.35
N ASN A 97 10.21 -30.33 8.56
CA ASN A 97 9.50 -31.36 9.32
C ASN A 97 8.18 -30.87 9.92
N ASN A 98 8.06 -29.57 10.15
CA ASN A 98 6.88 -28.92 10.72
C ASN A 98 6.27 -27.91 9.73
N ALA A 99 6.41 -28.17 8.43
CA ALA A 99 5.94 -27.28 7.39
C ALA A 99 4.95 -27.97 6.46
N GLN A 100 4.03 -27.18 5.91
CA GLN A 100 3.01 -27.63 4.97
C GLN A 100 3.26 -27.03 3.59
N LEU A 101 3.09 -27.84 2.54
CA LEU A 101 3.17 -27.35 1.16
C LEU A 101 1.81 -26.79 0.76
N VAL A 102 1.74 -25.46 0.67
CA VAL A 102 0.51 -24.73 0.32
C VAL A 102 0.32 -24.65 -1.19
N GLY A 103 1.41 -24.57 -1.96
CA GLY A 103 1.32 -24.37 -3.39
C GLY A 103 2.60 -24.65 -4.15
N VAL A 104 2.47 -24.84 -5.46
CA VAL A 104 3.59 -24.90 -6.39
C VAL A 104 3.30 -23.95 -7.55
N MET A 105 4.24 -23.06 -7.84
CA MET A 105 4.22 -22.15 -8.96
C MET A 105 5.27 -22.53 -10.00
N TRP A 106 4.93 -22.33 -11.26
CA TRP A 106 5.77 -22.63 -12.42
C TRP A 106 5.99 -21.36 -13.21
N GLY A 107 7.25 -21.04 -13.48
CA GLY A 107 7.64 -20.10 -14.50
C GLY A 107 8.12 -20.81 -15.76
N PRO A 108 8.47 -20.06 -16.83
CA PRO A 108 9.05 -20.62 -18.06
C PRO A 108 10.37 -21.37 -17.84
N THR A 109 11.09 -21.04 -16.77
CA THR A 109 12.46 -21.53 -16.51
C THR A 109 12.62 -22.14 -15.12
N ASP A 110 11.76 -21.81 -14.17
CA ASP A 110 11.96 -22.14 -12.76
C ASP A 110 10.67 -22.59 -12.07
N GLN A 111 10.79 -23.29 -10.95
CA GLN A 111 9.69 -23.79 -10.14
C GLN A 111 9.85 -23.34 -8.69
N PHE A 112 8.75 -22.86 -8.11
CA PHE A 112 8.69 -22.35 -6.75
C PHE A 112 7.71 -23.17 -5.93
N ALA A 113 8.10 -23.52 -4.71
CA ALA A 113 7.19 -24.08 -3.72
C ALA A 113 6.82 -22.99 -2.71
N LEU A 114 5.52 -22.90 -2.39
CA LEU A 114 5.02 -22.09 -1.30
C LEU A 114 4.82 -23.00 -0.10
N VAL A 115 5.56 -22.72 0.95
CA VAL A 115 5.59 -23.53 2.16
C VAL A 115 5.22 -22.65 3.33
N GLU A 116 4.35 -23.13 4.21
CA GLU A 116 4.04 -22.47 5.47
C GLU A 116 4.66 -23.28 6.60
N ASP A 117 5.36 -22.61 7.53
CA ASP A 117 5.88 -23.26 8.74
C ASP A 117 4.77 -23.46 9.79
N GLY A 118 5.05 -24.20 10.86
CA GLY A 118 4.10 -24.39 11.95
C GLY A 118 3.79 -23.12 12.77
N SER A 119 4.45 -22.00 12.49
CA SER A 119 4.15 -20.68 13.07
C SER A 119 3.22 -19.85 12.19
N GLY A 120 2.83 -20.35 11.01
CA GLY A 120 1.99 -19.66 10.05
C GLY A 120 2.75 -18.69 9.14
N ASN A 121 4.09 -18.73 9.12
CA ASN A 121 4.88 -17.90 8.22
C ASN A 121 5.01 -18.57 6.85
N GLY A 122 4.73 -17.81 5.79
CA GLY A 122 4.86 -18.26 4.42
C GLY A 122 6.26 -18.01 3.84
N TYR A 123 6.82 -19.03 3.20
CA TYR A 123 8.13 -19.02 2.54
C TYR A 123 8.01 -19.49 1.10
N ILE A 124 8.89 -18.95 0.25
CA ILE A 124 9.03 -19.36 -1.14
C ILE A 124 10.37 -20.06 -1.29
N LEU A 125 10.33 -21.34 -1.67
CA LEU A 125 11.50 -22.19 -1.79
C LEU A 125 11.74 -22.61 -3.25
N ARG A 126 13.01 -22.63 -3.63
CA ARG A 126 13.55 -23.10 -4.91
C ARG A 126 14.42 -24.33 -4.72
N VAL A 127 14.71 -25.00 -5.83
CA VAL A 127 15.72 -26.06 -5.84
C VAL A 127 17.07 -25.48 -5.42
N GLY A 128 17.67 -26.07 -4.40
CA GLY A 128 18.92 -25.61 -3.85
C GLY A 128 18.78 -24.65 -2.66
N ASP A 129 17.58 -24.20 -2.28
CA ASP A 129 17.44 -23.32 -1.12
C ASP A 129 17.74 -24.05 0.19
N ARG A 130 18.35 -23.33 1.14
CA ARG A 130 18.63 -23.86 2.47
C ARG A 130 17.34 -23.93 3.27
N VAL A 131 17.22 -24.99 4.05
CA VAL A 131 16.15 -25.22 5.02
C VAL A 131 16.81 -25.66 6.33
N ALA A 132 16.05 -25.71 7.43
CA ALA A 132 16.59 -26.13 8.71
C ALA A 132 17.22 -27.53 8.56
N ASN A 133 18.49 -27.65 8.93
CA ASN A 133 19.27 -28.89 8.84
C ASN A 133 19.35 -29.49 7.43
N GLY A 134 19.15 -28.72 6.36
CA GLY A 134 18.96 -29.31 5.05
C GLY A 134 19.02 -28.38 3.85
N ARG A 135 18.59 -28.94 2.72
CA ARG A 135 18.44 -28.22 1.44
C ARG A 135 17.30 -28.82 0.61
N VAL A 136 16.64 -27.99 -0.19
CA VAL A 136 15.68 -28.43 -1.19
C VAL A 136 16.40 -29.14 -2.33
N LEU A 137 15.94 -30.35 -2.65
CA LEU A 137 16.47 -31.18 -3.74
C LEU A 137 15.67 -31.02 -5.03
N ALA A 138 14.35 -30.92 -4.93
CA ALA A 138 13.47 -30.82 -6.10
C ALA A 138 12.13 -30.19 -5.72
N VAL A 139 11.59 -29.38 -6.62
CA VAL A 139 10.19 -28.96 -6.63
C VAL A 139 9.51 -29.76 -7.74
N GLN A 140 8.36 -30.36 -7.45
CA GLN A 140 7.54 -31.10 -8.42
C GLN A 140 6.12 -30.56 -8.39
N ASN A 141 5.25 -31.07 -9.27
CA ASN A 141 3.93 -30.52 -9.45
C ASN A 141 3.01 -30.48 -8.23
N LYS A 142 3.14 -31.44 -7.34
CA LYS A 142 2.34 -31.52 -6.11
C LYS A 142 3.20 -31.88 -4.91
N SER A 143 4.51 -31.65 -5.00
CA SER A 143 5.40 -32.01 -3.91
C SER A 143 6.71 -31.26 -3.92
N LEU A 144 7.23 -31.02 -2.71
CA LEU A 144 8.57 -30.53 -2.47
C LEU A 144 9.40 -31.66 -1.87
N VAL A 145 10.62 -31.85 -2.37
CA VAL A 145 11.56 -32.84 -1.85
C VAL A 145 12.75 -32.10 -1.24
N ALA A 146 13.02 -32.36 0.04
CA ALA A 146 14.17 -31.83 0.74
C ALA A 146 15.00 -32.95 1.36
N SER A 147 16.31 -32.71 1.49
CA SER A 147 17.18 -33.52 2.33
C SER A 147 17.40 -32.80 3.64
N VAL A 148 17.20 -33.51 4.75
CA VAL A 148 17.39 -33.00 6.11
C VAL A 148 18.33 -33.94 6.85
N SER A 149 19.38 -33.41 7.50
CA SER A 149 20.40 -34.17 8.22
C SER A 149 20.34 -33.87 9.71
N LEU A 150 19.89 -34.83 10.51
CA LEU A 150 19.85 -34.73 11.97
C LEU A 150 20.76 -35.79 12.56
N TYR A 151 21.65 -35.38 13.47
CA TYR A 151 22.56 -36.27 14.20
C TYR A 151 23.43 -37.16 13.27
N GLY A 152 23.86 -36.60 12.13
CA GLY A 152 24.68 -37.32 11.14
C GLY A 152 23.89 -38.29 10.25
N ILE A 153 22.57 -38.38 10.40
CA ILE A 153 21.70 -39.19 9.56
C ILE A 153 20.94 -38.26 8.60
N THR A 154 21.03 -38.53 7.30
CA THR A 154 20.35 -37.75 6.27
C THR A 154 19.08 -38.45 5.80
N ASN A 155 17.93 -37.82 6.06
CA ASN A 155 16.61 -38.25 5.64
C ASN A 155 16.12 -37.42 4.46
N ARG A 156 15.31 -38.05 3.60
CA ARG A 156 14.58 -37.36 2.53
C ARG A 156 13.15 -37.11 2.98
N VAL A 157 12.78 -35.84 3.09
CA VAL A 157 11.42 -35.40 3.43
C VAL A 157 10.71 -35.02 2.15
N ILE A 158 9.47 -35.48 1.98
CA ILE A 158 8.62 -35.17 0.84
C ILE A 158 7.35 -34.53 1.37
N LEU A 159 7.19 -33.22 1.16
CA LEU A 159 5.94 -32.53 1.45
C LEU A 159 5.01 -32.70 0.25
N ARG A 160 3.76 -33.06 0.51
CA ARG A 160 2.70 -33.16 -0.50
C ARG A 160 1.82 -31.92 -0.41
N LEU A 161 1.33 -31.49 -1.56
CA LEU A 161 0.41 -30.37 -1.66
C LEU A 161 -0.88 -30.75 -0.92
N ASP A 162 -1.29 -29.90 0.02
CA ASP A 162 -2.58 -30.08 0.67
C ASP A 162 -3.68 -29.69 -0.33
N ASP A 163 -4.43 -30.68 -0.82
CA ASP A 163 -5.49 -30.47 -1.81
C ASP A 163 -6.80 -29.99 -1.13
N GLY A 164 -6.85 -29.84 0.21
CA GLY A 164 -7.98 -29.28 0.98
C GLY A 164 -9.33 -29.95 0.75
N LYS A 165 -9.32 -31.12 0.10
CA LYS A 165 -10.51 -31.81 -0.42
C LYS A 165 -10.96 -33.00 0.42
N ASP A 166 -10.22 -33.32 1.48
CA ASP A 166 -10.45 -34.52 2.28
C ASP A 166 -11.38 -34.29 3.51
N GLU A 167 -12.00 -33.11 3.64
CA GLU A 167 -12.94 -32.78 4.73
C GLU A 167 -14.41 -32.64 4.29
N ARG A 168 -14.93 -33.50 3.39
CA ARG A 168 -16.37 -33.55 3.06
C ARG A 168 -17.01 -34.92 3.22
#